data_AF-A0A5P9NMK7-F1
#
_entry.id   AF-A0A5P9NMK7-F1
#
_cell.length_a   1.000
_cell.length_b   1.000
_cell.length_c   1.000
_cell.angle_alpha   90.00
_cell.angle_beta   90.00
_cell.angle_gamma   90.00
#
_symmetry.space_group_name_H-M   'P 1'
#
loop_
_entity.id
_entity.type
_entity.pdbx_description
1 polymer ?
#
loop_
_entity_poly.entity_id
_entity_poly.type
_entity_poly.pdbx_seq_one_letter_code
_entity_poly.pdbx_strand_id
1 'polypeptide(L)'
;MHYLFLLLIWITPAVIAGMLGWSGIWGTGSAFAEYLIPLPVAGGAFHIPGLVLSFLAFKAINTGEEGIKHAIAYGAFALFVVMLTLHLDFERFYNWLTTDYQPAGSPIRFESNMLFLFTICDAFWVWIYAMIKGARFDRTNVTIAVLAPLAVLAAQHVANKVSGPEFSIGGVAPGDNRGQETQFIFTSAEYDEELLLGWLREKSSLGVPWMNANTEHEAIVFTNSMQLLKWGKYGEIDSSNTIATVCSYEEDKSRSIYEGLYDCFEGRETTHMKVARIATENPTGLHVWVDSWYARTVMCDTVTIPDDRLRRDIALFNTCMNLSTDFDRDMQRFEDAYGDNPEAMALIRARVDEVGLPKSIPPMGRP
;
A
#
# COMPACT_ATOMS: atom_id res chain seq x y z
N MET A 1 -45.98 22.29 14.91
CA MET A 1 -44.61 22.08 15.46
C MET A 1 -43.98 20.76 15.00
N HIS A 2 -44.58 19.58 15.19
CA HIS A 2 -43.94 18.31 14.75
C HIS A 2 -43.70 18.23 13.23
N TYR A 3 -44.56 18.81 12.39
CA TYR A 3 -44.33 18.89 10.94
C TYR A 3 -43.07 19.68 10.55
N LEU A 4 -42.72 20.72 11.31
CA LEU A 4 -41.47 21.46 11.11
C LEU A 4 -40.26 20.54 11.38
N PHE A 5 -40.32 19.72 12.42
CA PHE A 5 -39.25 18.78 12.75
C PHE A 5 -39.13 17.65 11.71
N LEU A 6 -40.24 17.16 11.15
CA LEU A 6 -40.19 16.21 10.03
C LEU A 6 -39.55 16.83 8.78
N LEU A 7 -39.83 18.11 8.50
CA LEU A 7 -39.17 18.83 7.41
C LEU A 7 -37.66 18.99 7.67
N LEU A 8 -37.28 19.33 8.90
CA LEU A 8 -35.87 19.42 9.28
C LEU A 8 -35.17 18.07 9.15
N ILE A 9 -35.81 16.99 9.61
CA ILE A 9 -35.34 15.62 9.42
C ILE A 9 -35.13 15.32 7.94
N TRP A 10 -36.07 15.71 7.07
CA TRP A 10 -35.97 15.49 5.62
C TRP A 10 -34.77 16.20 4.99
N ILE A 11 -34.58 17.48 5.32
CA ILE A 11 -33.62 18.35 4.64
C ILE A 11 -32.19 18.16 5.17
N THR A 12 -32.03 17.94 6.48
CA THR A 12 -30.72 17.90 7.15
C THR A 12 -29.72 16.90 6.52
N PRO A 13 -30.06 15.62 6.28
CA PRO A 13 -29.10 14.68 5.70
C PRO A 13 -28.74 15.05 4.26
N ALA A 14 -29.67 15.61 3.48
CA ALA A 14 -29.38 16.09 2.12
C ALA A 14 -28.41 17.28 2.13
N VAL A 15 -28.62 18.24 3.04
CA VAL A 15 -27.71 19.39 3.23
C VAL A 15 -26.33 18.92 3.66
N ILE A 16 -26.24 18.03 4.66
CA ILE A 16 -24.95 17.50 5.14
C ILE A 16 -24.23 16.75 4.01
N ALA A 17 -24.91 15.82 3.31
CA ALA A 17 -24.33 15.08 2.19
C ALA A 17 -23.88 16.01 1.05
N GLY A 18 -24.66 17.07 0.76
CA GLY A 18 -24.31 18.10 -0.21
C GLY A 18 -23.09 18.92 0.17
N MET A 19 -23.01 19.37 1.43
CA MET A 19 -21.85 20.10 1.96
C MET A 19 -20.58 19.26 1.98
N LEU A 20 -20.73 17.94 2.18
CA LEU A 20 -19.64 16.97 2.11
C LEU A 20 -19.31 16.54 0.68
N GLY A 21 -20.02 17.04 -0.33
CA GLY A 21 -19.72 16.77 -1.73
C GLY A 21 -20.04 15.35 -2.20
N TRP A 22 -20.96 14.64 -1.54
CA TRP A 22 -21.26 13.26 -1.90
C TRP A 22 -21.93 13.15 -3.27
N SER A 23 -21.56 12.10 -4.00
CA SER A 23 -22.32 11.65 -5.16
C SER A 23 -23.62 10.97 -4.73
N GLY A 24 -24.68 11.14 -5.52
CA GLY A 24 -25.92 10.43 -5.30
C GLY A 24 -25.78 8.91 -5.47
N ILE A 25 -26.65 8.14 -4.78
CA ILE A 25 -26.59 6.68 -4.67
C ILE A 25 -26.86 6.02 -6.03
N TRP A 26 -27.72 6.64 -6.84
CA TRP A 26 -28.11 6.13 -8.15
C TRP A 26 -27.38 6.84 -9.29
N GLY A 27 -26.24 7.50 -9.02
CA GLY A 27 -25.37 8.08 -10.03
C GLY A 27 -25.78 9.48 -10.51
N THR A 28 -26.66 10.20 -9.78
CA THR A 28 -27.11 11.55 -10.15
C THR A 28 -26.04 12.65 -9.98
N GLY A 29 -24.82 12.30 -9.57
CA GLY A 29 -23.70 13.22 -9.39
C GLY A 29 -23.81 14.15 -8.17
N SER A 30 -24.97 14.27 -7.52
CA SER A 30 -25.17 15.08 -6.31
C SER A 30 -26.13 14.43 -5.32
N ALA A 31 -25.63 14.07 -4.14
CA ALA A 31 -26.45 13.52 -3.06
C ALA A 31 -27.46 14.54 -2.51
N PHE A 32 -27.16 15.85 -2.57
CA PHE A 32 -28.11 16.89 -2.16
C PHE A 32 -29.43 16.78 -2.94
N ALA A 33 -29.34 16.72 -4.27
CA ALA A 33 -30.52 16.60 -5.13
C ALA A 33 -31.19 15.24 -4.96
N GLU A 34 -30.41 14.16 -4.84
CA GLU A 34 -30.95 12.81 -4.76
C GLU A 34 -31.65 12.50 -3.43
N TYR A 35 -31.14 13.04 -2.31
CA TYR A 35 -31.68 12.74 -0.97
C TYR A 35 -32.96 13.54 -0.68
N LEU A 36 -33.19 14.64 -1.42
CA LEU A 36 -34.42 15.42 -1.32
C LEU A 36 -35.61 14.78 -2.03
N ILE A 37 -35.40 13.76 -2.87
CA ILE A 37 -36.46 13.12 -3.68
C ILE A 37 -36.95 11.84 -2.98
N PRO A 38 -38.21 11.77 -2.50
CA PRO A 38 -38.77 10.62 -1.79
C PRO A 38 -39.27 9.52 -2.75
N LEU A 39 -38.56 9.25 -3.83
CA LEU A 39 -38.95 8.24 -4.82
C LEU A 39 -38.01 7.03 -4.74
N PRO A 40 -38.49 5.79 -4.93
CA PRO A 40 -37.65 4.59 -4.86
C PRO A 40 -36.42 4.59 -5.78
N VAL A 41 -36.45 5.43 -6.82
CA VAL A 41 -35.37 5.65 -7.79
C VAL A 41 -34.36 6.73 -7.35
N ALA A 42 -34.49 7.25 -6.13
CA ALA A 42 -33.64 8.29 -5.55
C ALA A 42 -33.26 7.94 -4.11
N GLY A 43 -32.09 8.40 -3.68
CA GLY A 43 -31.54 8.16 -2.37
C GLY A 43 -32.44 8.51 -1.18
N GLY A 44 -33.33 9.49 -1.34
CA GLY A 44 -34.26 9.91 -0.28
C GLY A 44 -35.25 8.83 0.16
N ALA A 45 -35.48 7.77 -0.65
CA ALA A 45 -36.35 6.66 -0.25
C ALA A 45 -35.85 5.90 0.99
N PHE A 46 -34.53 5.82 1.19
CA PHE A 46 -33.93 5.18 2.37
C PHE A 46 -34.25 5.91 3.68
N HIS A 47 -34.69 7.17 3.59
CA HIS A 47 -35.08 7.98 4.74
C HIS A 47 -36.52 7.73 5.20
N ILE A 48 -37.37 7.15 4.34
CA ILE A 48 -38.81 6.99 4.59
C ILE A 48 -39.10 6.15 5.86
N PRO A 49 -38.46 4.99 6.10
CA PRO A 49 -38.71 4.22 7.32
C PRO A 49 -38.39 5.02 8.59
N GLY A 50 -37.27 5.76 8.58
CA GLY A 50 -36.83 6.61 9.68
C GLY A 50 -37.79 7.76 9.98
N LEU A 51 -38.34 8.39 8.94
CA LEU A 51 -39.38 9.41 9.06
C LEU A 51 -40.69 8.90 9.65
N VAL A 52 -41.10 7.68 9.27
CA VAL A 52 -42.30 7.05 9.85
C VAL A 52 -42.09 6.82 11.35
N LEU A 53 -40.93 6.30 11.75
CA LEU A 53 -40.58 6.12 13.15
C LEU A 53 -40.51 7.46 13.91
N SER A 54 -39.90 8.48 13.30
CA SER A 54 -39.82 9.83 13.86
C SER A 54 -41.20 10.47 14.04
N PHE A 55 -42.11 10.28 13.07
CA PHE A 55 -43.50 10.74 13.19
C PHE A 55 -44.23 10.05 14.35
N LEU A 56 -44.09 8.73 14.49
CA LEU A 56 -44.68 7.97 15.60
C LEU A 56 -44.09 8.43 16.94
N ALA A 57 -42.79 8.66 17.01
CA ALA A 57 -42.11 9.19 18.19
C ALA A 57 -42.64 10.59 18.55
N PHE A 58 -42.77 11.50 17.59
CA PHE A 58 -43.35 12.83 17.82
C PHE A 58 -44.79 12.78 18.30
N LYS A 59 -45.60 11.86 17.77
CA LYS A 59 -46.98 11.66 18.23
C LYS A 59 -46.98 11.18 19.68
N ALA A 60 -46.19 10.16 19.99
CA ALA A 60 -46.06 9.62 21.34
C ALA A 60 -45.53 10.65 22.34
N ILE A 61 -44.58 11.52 21.96
CA ILE A 61 -44.10 12.61 22.82
C ILE A 61 -45.21 13.62 23.14
N ASN A 62 -46.11 13.90 22.19
CA ASN A 62 -47.17 14.88 22.39
C ASN A 62 -48.37 14.35 23.18
N THR A 63 -48.67 13.05 23.06
CA THR A 63 -49.87 12.45 23.70
C THR A 63 -49.55 11.56 24.88
N GLY A 64 -48.29 11.14 25.03
CA GLY A 64 -47.85 10.21 26.06
C GLY A 64 -47.58 10.88 27.40
N GLU A 65 -47.55 10.05 28.44
CA GLU A 65 -47.15 10.43 29.79
C GLU A 65 -45.67 10.87 29.83
N GLU A 66 -45.29 11.60 30.87
CA GLU A 66 -43.92 12.09 31.06
C GLU A 66 -42.86 10.99 30.91
N GLY A 67 -43.10 9.78 31.43
CA GLY A 67 -42.17 8.67 31.31
C GLY A 67 -41.85 8.27 29.86
N ILE A 68 -42.85 8.30 28.97
CA ILE A 68 -42.67 7.96 27.55
C ILE A 68 -41.83 9.02 26.84
N LYS A 69 -42.06 10.30 27.14
CA LYS A 69 -41.29 11.41 26.57
C LYS A 69 -39.80 11.28 26.90
N HIS A 70 -39.51 10.98 28.16
CA HIS A 70 -38.15 10.79 28.65
C HIS A 70 -37.51 9.55 27.99
N ALA A 71 -38.21 8.41 27.95
CA ALA A 71 -37.71 7.20 27.30
C ALA A 71 -37.38 7.41 25.81
N ILE A 72 -38.25 8.10 25.06
CA ILE A 72 -38.00 8.42 23.66
C ILE A 72 -36.81 9.39 23.52
N ALA A 73 -36.71 10.42 24.38
CA ALA A 73 -35.57 11.33 24.38
C ALA A 73 -34.24 10.59 24.60
N TYR A 74 -34.23 9.62 25.53
CA TYR A 74 -33.05 8.81 25.84
C TYR A 74 -32.69 7.86 24.71
N GLY A 75 -33.67 7.14 24.16
CA GLY A 75 -33.46 6.25 23.03
C GLY A 75 -32.92 7.00 21.81
N ALA A 76 -33.48 8.17 21.52
CA ALA A 76 -33.03 9.03 20.43
C ALA A 76 -31.61 9.57 20.66
N PHE A 77 -31.29 10.04 21.86
CA PHE A 77 -29.93 10.50 22.17
C PHE A 77 -28.89 9.39 22.12
N ALA A 78 -29.17 8.22 22.72
CA ALA A 78 -28.29 7.07 22.67
C ALA A 78 -28.05 6.59 21.23
N LEU A 79 -29.12 6.52 20.43
CA LEU A 79 -29.02 6.17 19.01
C LEU A 79 -28.19 7.18 18.22
N PHE A 80 -28.39 8.47 18.46
CA PHE A 80 -27.58 9.54 17.85
C PHE A 80 -26.09 9.34 18.15
N VAL A 81 -25.74 9.13 19.42
CA VAL A 81 -24.35 8.95 19.86
C VAL A 81 -23.74 7.66 19.29
N VAL A 82 -24.48 6.55 19.30
CA VAL A 82 -24.02 5.27 18.72
C VAL A 82 -23.77 5.41 17.23
N MET A 83 -24.71 5.99 16.48
CA MET A 83 -24.57 6.16 15.04
C MET A 83 -23.46 7.13 14.67
N LEU A 84 -23.25 8.19 15.47
CA LEU A 84 -22.10 9.09 15.33
C LEU A 84 -20.78 8.35 15.54
N THR A 85 -20.73 7.46 16.55
CA THR A 85 -19.55 6.63 16.82
C THR A 85 -19.29 5.64 15.69
N LEU A 86 -20.32 5.08 15.06
CA LEU A 86 -20.18 4.17 13.91
C LEU A 86 -19.65 4.86 12.64
N HIS A 87 -19.70 6.20 12.55
CA HIS A 87 -18.99 6.93 11.50
C HIS A 87 -17.51 7.14 11.79
N LEU A 88 -17.05 6.83 13.00
CA LEU A 88 -15.63 6.81 13.29
C LEU A 88 -15.02 5.57 12.64
N ASP A 89 -14.11 5.81 11.71
CA ASP A 89 -13.14 4.81 11.30
C ASP A 89 -12.19 4.61 12.47
N PHE A 90 -12.40 3.53 13.22
CA PHE A 90 -11.69 3.29 14.47
C PHE A 90 -10.19 3.23 14.27
N GLU A 91 -9.73 2.61 13.19
CA GLU A 91 -8.31 2.49 12.87
C GLU A 91 -7.72 3.87 12.57
N ARG A 92 -8.39 4.66 11.74
CA ARG A 92 -7.97 6.03 11.43
C ARG A 92 -8.05 6.96 12.64
N PHE A 93 -9.07 6.82 13.49
CA PHE A 93 -9.25 7.59 14.73
C PHE A 93 -8.22 7.20 15.79
N TYR A 94 -7.99 5.91 16.00
CA TYR A 94 -6.97 5.39 16.91
C TYR A 94 -5.59 5.87 16.46
N ASN A 95 -5.28 5.77 15.17
CA ASN A 95 -4.04 6.29 14.63
C ASN A 95 -3.95 7.81 14.80
N TRP A 96 -5.03 8.59 14.57
CA TRP A 96 -5.04 10.03 14.86
C TRP A 96 -4.80 10.38 16.33
N LEU A 97 -5.29 9.55 17.27
CA LEU A 97 -5.24 9.82 18.70
C LEU A 97 -3.91 9.37 19.34
N THR A 98 -3.33 8.28 18.83
CA THR A 98 -2.18 7.61 19.45
C THR A 98 -0.90 7.76 18.64
N THR A 99 -0.98 8.30 17.42
CA THR A 99 0.16 8.50 16.54
C THR A 99 0.04 9.84 15.79
N ASP A 100 1.14 10.32 15.23
CA ASP A 100 1.12 11.48 14.31
C ASP A 100 0.66 11.10 12.89
N TYR A 101 0.18 9.86 12.69
CA TYR A 101 -0.34 9.35 11.43
C TYR A 101 -1.71 9.95 11.11
N GLN A 102 -1.72 10.92 10.21
CA GLN A 102 -2.95 11.43 9.59
C GLN A 102 -3.02 10.93 8.14
N PRO A 103 -3.62 9.76 7.86
CA PRO A 103 -3.88 9.36 6.47
C PRO A 103 -4.84 10.38 5.84
N ALA A 104 -4.70 10.65 4.54
CA ALA A 104 -5.50 11.66 3.86
C ALA A 104 -7.01 11.46 4.12
N GLY A 105 -7.66 12.45 4.74
CA GLY A 105 -9.09 12.48 5.06
C GLY A 105 -9.40 12.36 6.55
N SER A 106 -10.65 12.66 6.92
CA SER A 106 -11.13 12.65 8.30
C SER A 106 -11.21 11.23 8.88
N PRO A 107 -10.97 11.01 10.19
CA PRO A 107 -11.34 9.78 10.88
C PRO A 107 -12.87 9.60 10.95
N ILE A 108 -13.63 10.67 10.73
CA ILE A 108 -15.09 10.60 10.59
C ILE A 108 -15.41 10.36 9.12
N ARG A 109 -15.77 9.14 8.77
CA ARG A 109 -16.14 8.73 7.42
C ARG A 109 -17.63 8.92 7.21
N PHE A 110 -18.03 10.18 7.13
CA PHE A 110 -19.39 10.53 6.74
C PHE A 110 -19.75 9.83 5.41
N GLU A 111 -18.84 9.79 4.44
CA GLU A 111 -19.03 9.21 3.10
C GLU A 111 -19.27 7.69 3.06
N SER A 112 -19.10 6.96 4.18
CA SER A 112 -19.10 5.49 4.16
C SER A 112 -20.48 4.85 4.21
N ASN A 113 -21.50 5.51 4.78
CA ASN A 113 -22.82 4.91 4.94
C ASN A 113 -23.97 5.93 5.07
N MET A 114 -24.73 6.09 3.98
CA MET A 114 -25.94 6.91 3.91
C MET A 114 -26.98 6.59 4.99
N LEU A 115 -27.17 5.31 5.34
CA LEU A 115 -28.18 4.89 6.32
C LEU A 115 -27.83 5.40 7.72
N PHE A 116 -26.54 5.42 8.06
CA PHE A 116 -26.09 5.98 9.31
C PHE A 116 -26.32 7.48 9.34
N LEU A 117 -26.03 8.21 8.25
CA LEU A 117 -26.29 9.65 8.20
C LEU A 117 -27.77 9.97 8.38
N PHE A 118 -28.67 9.24 7.72
CA PHE A 118 -30.12 9.37 7.90
C PHE A 118 -30.53 9.11 9.35
N THR A 119 -30.04 8.00 9.93
CA THR A 119 -30.38 7.61 11.31
C THR A 119 -29.85 8.62 12.35
N ILE A 120 -28.66 9.19 12.14
CA ILE A 120 -28.12 10.27 12.99
C ILE A 120 -29.06 11.48 12.96
N CYS A 121 -29.47 11.91 11.77
CA CYS A 121 -30.31 13.09 11.60
C CYS A 121 -31.69 12.89 12.23
N ASP A 122 -32.30 11.72 12.03
CA ASP A 122 -33.57 11.34 12.67
C ASP A 122 -33.47 11.40 14.19
N ALA A 123 -32.49 10.67 14.73
CA ALA A 123 -32.26 10.56 16.17
C ALA A 123 -31.98 11.93 16.81
N PHE A 124 -31.17 12.78 16.14
CA PHE A 124 -30.89 14.14 16.58
C PHE A 124 -32.17 14.98 16.69
N TRP A 125 -32.98 15.04 15.64
CA TRP A 125 -34.18 15.90 15.66
C TRP A 125 -35.29 15.35 16.55
N VAL A 126 -35.42 14.03 16.68
CA VAL A 126 -36.32 13.40 17.67
C VAL A 126 -35.90 13.79 19.09
N TRP A 127 -34.60 13.74 19.37
CA TRP A 127 -34.04 14.15 20.65
C TRP A 127 -34.30 15.65 20.95
N ILE A 128 -33.96 16.55 20.02
CA ILE A 128 -34.19 18.00 20.19
C ILE A 128 -35.67 18.31 20.41
N TYR A 129 -36.56 17.64 19.68
CA TYR A 129 -38.00 17.81 19.85
C TYR A 129 -38.46 17.41 21.25
N ALA A 130 -37.99 16.27 21.77
CA ALA A 130 -38.33 15.80 23.10
C ALA A 130 -37.83 16.76 24.19
N MET A 131 -36.64 17.35 24.02
CA MET A 131 -36.10 18.38 24.91
C MET A 131 -36.96 19.65 24.93
N ILE A 132 -37.39 20.14 23.75
CA ILE A 132 -38.32 21.29 23.65
C ILE A 132 -39.66 20.99 24.33
N LYS A 133 -40.06 19.71 24.36
CA LYS A 133 -41.28 19.24 25.02
C LYS A 133 -41.11 18.95 26.52
N GLY A 134 -39.94 19.22 27.08
CA GLY A 134 -39.69 19.19 28.52
C GLY A 134 -38.98 17.95 29.04
N ALA A 135 -38.53 17.05 28.17
CA ALA A 135 -37.69 15.93 28.60
C ALA A 135 -36.40 16.44 29.26
N ARG A 136 -35.99 15.82 30.37
CA ARG A 136 -34.75 16.14 31.09
C ARG A 136 -33.85 14.91 31.22
N PHE A 137 -32.55 15.13 31.21
CA PHE A 137 -31.58 14.07 31.50
C PHE A 137 -31.29 14.01 32.99
N ASP A 138 -31.39 12.81 33.55
CA ASP A 138 -30.79 12.52 34.84
C ASP A 138 -29.32 12.08 34.68
N ARG A 139 -28.62 11.95 35.82
CA ARG A 139 -27.20 11.61 35.86
C ARG A 139 -26.92 10.21 35.31
N THR A 140 -27.84 9.26 35.49
CA THR A 140 -27.72 7.88 35.01
C THR A 140 -27.74 7.83 33.48
N ASN A 141 -28.60 8.62 32.85
CA ASN A 141 -28.75 8.66 31.40
C ASN A 141 -27.58 9.35 30.68
N VAL A 142 -27.02 10.41 31.29
CA VAL A 142 -25.75 11.00 30.81
C VAL A 142 -24.62 9.97 30.87
N THR A 143 -24.59 9.16 31.92
CA THR A 143 -23.57 8.12 32.09
C THR A 143 -23.67 7.06 31.00
N ILE A 144 -24.87 6.55 30.70
CA ILE A 144 -25.09 5.57 29.63
C ILE A 144 -24.67 6.14 28.27
N ALA A 145 -25.01 7.41 27.98
CA ALA A 145 -24.64 8.05 26.73
C ALA A 145 -23.12 8.29 26.59
N VAL A 146 -22.40 8.51 27.69
CA VAL A 146 -20.93 8.59 27.69
C VAL A 146 -20.29 7.20 27.54
N LEU A 147 -20.91 6.17 28.12
CA LEU A 147 -20.40 4.80 28.03
C LEU A 147 -20.70 4.14 26.68
N ALA A 148 -21.73 4.57 25.96
CA ALA A 148 -22.09 3.99 24.66
C ALA A 148 -20.99 4.13 23.59
N PRO A 149 -20.36 5.31 23.38
CA PRO A 149 -19.17 5.42 22.53
C PRO A 149 -18.06 4.48 22.97
N LEU A 150 -17.75 4.43 24.27
CA LEU A 150 -16.68 3.58 24.80
C LEU A 150 -16.96 2.10 24.55
N ALA A 151 -18.21 1.65 24.71
CA ALA A 151 -18.61 0.27 24.43
C ALA A 151 -18.53 -0.06 22.93
N VAL A 152 -18.95 0.85 22.05
CA VAL A 152 -18.85 0.68 20.59
C VAL A 152 -17.39 0.65 20.15
N LEU A 153 -16.57 1.57 20.65
CA LEU A 153 -15.12 1.61 20.40
C LEU A 153 -14.44 0.35 20.92
N ALA A 154 -14.81 -0.15 22.10
CA ALA A 154 -14.31 -1.41 22.64
C ALA A 154 -14.71 -2.61 21.77
N ALA A 155 -15.95 -2.65 21.29
CA ALA A 155 -16.42 -3.71 20.39
C ALA A 155 -15.70 -3.66 19.03
N GLN A 156 -15.48 -2.47 18.46
CA GLN A 156 -14.70 -2.27 17.24
C GLN A 156 -13.23 -2.67 17.44
N HIS A 157 -12.63 -2.34 18.58
CA HIS A 157 -11.26 -2.76 18.92
C HIS A 157 -11.13 -4.29 18.99
N VAL A 158 -12.11 -4.97 19.62
CA VAL A 158 -12.15 -6.44 19.66
C VAL A 158 -12.33 -7.01 18.26
N ALA A 159 -13.20 -6.42 17.42
CA ALA A 159 -13.40 -6.85 16.04
C ALA A 159 -12.17 -6.62 15.16
N ASN A 160 -11.42 -5.54 15.35
CA ASN A 160 -10.19 -5.25 14.61
C ASN A 160 -9.02 -6.17 15.03
N LYS A 161 -9.01 -6.69 16.26
CA LYS A 161 -8.10 -7.80 16.60
C LYS A 161 -8.44 -9.11 15.87
N VAL A 162 -9.66 -9.22 15.32
CA VAL A 162 -10.08 -10.38 14.51
C VAL A 162 -9.85 -10.13 13.02
N SER A 163 -9.81 -8.87 12.55
CA SER A 163 -9.27 -8.57 11.22
C SER A 163 -7.77 -8.85 11.23
N GLY A 164 -7.32 -9.69 10.29
CA GLY A 164 -5.95 -10.14 10.21
C GLY A 164 -4.92 -9.01 9.99
N PRO A 165 -3.64 -9.39 9.84
CA PRO A 165 -2.54 -8.45 9.67
C PRO A 165 -2.71 -7.55 8.43
N GLU A 166 -2.37 -6.27 8.58
CA GLU A 166 -2.33 -5.31 7.48
C GLU A 166 -0.97 -5.37 6.79
N PHE A 167 -0.96 -5.24 5.45
CA PHE A 167 0.25 -5.12 4.65
C PHE A 167 0.08 -3.99 3.65
N SER A 168 0.98 -3.00 3.67
CA SER A 168 0.93 -1.85 2.78
C SER A 168 2.30 -1.54 2.19
N ILE A 169 2.39 -1.49 0.86
CA ILE A 169 3.65 -1.19 0.16
C ILE A 169 3.96 0.29 0.36
N GLY A 170 5.03 0.57 1.10
CA GLY A 170 5.42 1.94 1.47
C GLY A 170 6.31 2.62 0.44
N GLY A 171 7.06 1.85 -0.34
CA GLY A 171 7.87 2.39 -1.43
C GLY A 171 9.12 1.57 -1.70
N VAL A 172 9.96 2.10 -2.58
CA VAL A 172 11.19 1.49 -3.07
C VAL A 172 12.33 2.48 -2.95
N ALA A 173 13.49 2.03 -2.49
CA ALA A 173 14.74 2.77 -2.52
C ALA A 173 15.81 1.97 -3.28
N PRO A 174 16.61 2.63 -4.13
CA PRO A 174 17.77 1.98 -4.72
C PRO A 174 18.79 1.64 -3.62
N GLY A 175 19.48 0.51 -3.77
CA GLY A 175 20.64 0.18 -2.95
C GLY A 175 21.88 1.00 -3.36
N ASP A 176 22.99 0.78 -2.65
CA ASP A 176 24.24 1.51 -2.89
C ASP A 176 24.85 1.21 -4.26
N ASN A 177 24.59 0.03 -4.80
CA ASN A 177 25.10 -0.40 -6.10
C ASN A 177 23.97 -0.60 -7.11
N ARG A 178 24.33 -0.44 -8.39
CA ARG A 178 23.43 -0.77 -9.50
C ARG A 178 22.99 -2.23 -9.41
N GLY A 179 21.68 -2.45 -9.60
CA GLY A 179 21.06 -3.77 -9.51
C GLY A 179 20.62 -4.14 -8.09
N GLN A 180 20.83 -3.30 -7.09
CA GLN A 180 20.32 -3.51 -5.73
C GLN A 180 19.09 -2.64 -5.49
N GLU A 181 18.05 -3.22 -4.91
CA GLU A 181 16.80 -2.54 -4.61
C GLU A 181 16.25 -2.96 -3.25
N THR A 182 15.84 -1.98 -2.44
CA THR A 182 15.15 -2.23 -1.17
C THR A 182 13.71 -1.77 -1.28
N GLN A 183 12.78 -2.69 -1.05
CA GLN A 183 11.35 -2.40 -0.94
C GLN A 183 10.93 -2.39 0.51
N PHE A 184 10.10 -1.42 0.87
CA PHE A 184 9.63 -1.27 2.23
C PHE A 184 8.14 -1.52 2.32
N ILE A 185 7.75 -2.34 3.29
CA ILE A 185 6.38 -2.78 3.49
C ILE A 185 6.00 -2.51 4.92
N PHE A 186 4.96 -1.71 5.14
CA PHE A 186 4.36 -1.60 6.45
C PHE A 186 3.57 -2.87 6.77
N THR A 187 3.69 -3.35 8.00
CA THR A 187 2.76 -4.33 8.53
C THR A 187 2.46 -4.14 10.01
N SER A 188 1.23 -4.48 10.40
CA SER A 188 0.79 -4.58 11.79
C SER A 188 1.00 -5.97 12.39
N ALA A 189 1.48 -6.93 11.60
CA ALA A 189 1.78 -8.29 12.05
C ALA A 189 2.96 -8.29 13.04
N GLU A 190 2.90 -9.18 14.02
CA GLU A 190 4.11 -9.63 14.72
C GLU A 190 4.96 -10.50 13.77
N TYR A 191 6.22 -10.76 14.13
CA TYR A 191 7.06 -11.63 13.33
C TYR A 191 6.46 -13.04 13.25
N ASP A 192 6.05 -13.42 12.04
CA ASP A 192 5.55 -14.74 11.69
C ASP A 192 6.04 -15.05 10.26
N GLU A 193 7.05 -15.91 10.17
CA GLU A 193 7.68 -16.26 8.90
C GLU A 193 6.68 -16.84 7.89
N GLU A 194 5.78 -17.73 8.32
CA GLU A 194 4.82 -18.38 7.41
C GLU A 194 3.81 -17.37 6.85
N LEU A 195 3.33 -16.46 7.70
CA LEU A 195 2.44 -15.38 7.30
C LEU A 195 3.10 -14.44 6.29
N LEU A 196 4.31 -13.96 6.58
CA LEU A 196 5.04 -13.01 5.73
C LEU A 196 5.39 -13.64 4.37
N LEU A 197 5.86 -14.89 4.37
CA LEU A 197 6.12 -15.63 3.14
C LEU A 197 4.83 -15.95 2.38
N GLY A 198 3.74 -16.26 3.09
CA GLY A 198 2.42 -16.48 2.51
C GLY A 198 1.94 -15.25 1.74
N TRP A 199 2.01 -14.08 2.37
CA TRP A 199 1.66 -12.81 1.72
C TRP A 199 2.53 -12.52 0.49
N LEU A 200 3.85 -12.76 0.57
CA LEU A 200 4.75 -12.59 -0.58
C LEU A 200 4.41 -13.54 -1.74
N ARG A 201 3.97 -14.76 -1.48
CA ARG A 201 3.55 -15.71 -2.54
C ARG A 201 2.33 -15.22 -3.32
N GLU A 202 1.44 -14.45 -2.68
CA GLU A 202 0.29 -13.83 -3.35
C GLU A 202 0.70 -12.64 -4.24
N LYS A 203 1.92 -12.11 -4.08
CA LYS A 203 2.48 -11.00 -4.85
C LYS A 203 3.52 -11.50 -5.84
N SER A 204 3.06 -11.99 -6.99
CA SER A 204 3.91 -12.62 -8.01
C SER A 204 5.03 -11.76 -8.59
N SER A 205 5.01 -10.44 -8.38
CA SER A 205 6.03 -9.49 -8.85
C SER A 205 6.96 -8.95 -7.75
N LEU A 206 6.74 -9.32 -6.48
CA LEU A 206 7.48 -8.77 -5.34
C LEU A 206 8.53 -9.75 -4.81
N GLY A 207 9.76 -9.30 -4.59
CA GLY A 207 10.86 -10.16 -4.13
C GLY A 207 11.36 -11.10 -5.21
N VAL A 208 11.21 -10.72 -6.48
CA VAL A 208 11.44 -11.61 -7.62
C VAL A 208 12.41 -10.95 -8.61
N PRO A 209 13.67 -10.66 -8.20
CA PRO A 209 14.61 -9.91 -9.03
C PRO A 209 14.86 -10.57 -10.39
N TRP A 210 14.84 -11.90 -10.47
CA TRP A 210 14.96 -12.66 -11.73
C TRP A 210 13.77 -12.52 -12.71
N MET A 211 12.77 -11.70 -12.38
CA MET A 211 11.68 -11.28 -13.26
C MET A 211 11.76 -9.78 -13.62
N ASN A 212 12.81 -9.08 -13.18
CA ASN A 212 13.01 -7.65 -13.36
C ASN A 212 14.38 -7.36 -13.97
N ALA A 213 14.40 -6.89 -15.21
CA ALA A 213 15.63 -6.59 -15.96
C ALA A 213 16.54 -5.50 -15.33
N ASN A 214 16.07 -4.79 -14.30
CA ASN A 214 16.83 -3.73 -13.64
C ASN A 214 17.27 -4.07 -12.20
N THR A 215 16.82 -5.21 -11.65
CA THR A 215 17.05 -5.56 -10.25
C THR A 215 17.67 -6.96 -10.16
N GLU A 216 18.90 -7.04 -9.67
CA GLU A 216 19.65 -8.29 -9.50
C GLU A 216 19.47 -8.83 -8.07
N HIS A 217 19.54 -7.97 -7.07
CA HIS A 217 19.29 -8.33 -5.67
C HIS A 217 18.20 -7.43 -5.09
N GLU A 218 17.26 -8.04 -4.37
CA GLU A 218 16.12 -7.32 -3.77
C GLU A 218 16.06 -7.61 -2.27
N ALA A 219 15.99 -6.56 -1.46
CA ALA A 219 15.70 -6.62 -0.04
C ALA A 219 14.26 -6.15 0.19
N ILE A 220 13.44 -6.93 0.88
CA ILE A 220 12.11 -6.50 1.33
C ILE A 220 12.16 -6.33 2.84
N VAL A 221 12.01 -5.09 3.29
CA VAL A 221 12.02 -4.73 4.71
C VAL A 221 10.58 -4.53 5.18
N PHE A 222 10.12 -5.43 6.04
CA PHE A 222 8.84 -5.29 6.75
C PHE A 222 9.05 -4.42 7.98
N THR A 223 8.39 -3.27 8.03
CA THR A 223 8.51 -2.29 9.11
C THR A 223 7.17 -2.09 9.81
N ASN A 224 7.21 -1.82 11.12
CA ASN A 224 6.04 -1.38 11.89
C ASN A 224 5.86 0.15 11.85
N SER A 225 6.71 0.89 11.11
CA SER A 225 6.71 2.34 11.08
C SER A 225 6.22 2.88 9.74
N MET A 226 4.90 3.02 9.63
CA MET A 226 4.25 3.66 8.49
C MET A 226 4.69 5.12 8.29
N GLN A 227 5.08 5.81 9.37
CA GLN A 227 5.52 7.20 9.34
C GLN A 227 6.79 7.37 8.51
N LEU A 228 7.78 6.49 8.70
CA LEU A 228 9.04 6.55 7.96
C LEU A 228 8.83 6.30 6.47
N LEU A 229 7.92 5.39 6.12
CA LEU A 229 7.55 5.11 4.73
C LEU A 229 6.90 6.32 4.07
N LYS A 230 5.89 6.91 4.73
CA LYS A 230 5.17 8.08 4.19
C LYS A 230 6.06 9.30 4.00
N TRP A 231 7.01 9.51 4.89
CA TRP A 231 7.93 10.65 4.81
C TRP A 231 9.13 10.37 3.91
N GLY A 232 9.23 9.18 3.30
CA GLY A 232 10.37 8.79 2.47
C GLY A 232 11.69 8.75 3.26
N LYS A 233 11.62 8.61 4.59
CA LYS A 233 12.77 8.61 5.50
C LYS A 233 13.31 7.19 5.66
N TYR A 234 13.59 6.52 4.54
CA TYR A 234 14.04 5.13 4.54
C TYR A 234 15.38 4.94 5.28
N GLY A 235 16.25 5.95 5.29
CA GLY A 235 17.50 5.91 6.05
C GLY A 235 17.35 6.01 7.58
N GLU A 236 16.13 6.27 8.09
CA GLU A 236 15.82 6.24 9.53
C GLU A 236 15.19 4.88 9.94
N ILE A 237 15.04 3.93 9.00
CA ILE A 237 14.61 2.56 9.30
C ILE A 237 15.79 1.81 9.92
N ASP A 238 15.54 1.23 11.09
CA ASP A 238 16.54 0.56 11.91
C ASP A 238 15.96 -0.72 12.55
N SER A 239 16.75 -1.40 13.38
CA SER A 239 16.33 -2.64 14.04
C SER A 239 15.15 -2.46 15.00
N SER A 240 14.86 -1.25 15.48
CA SER A 240 13.75 -0.98 16.41
C SER A 240 12.39 -0.91 15.73
N ASN A 241 12.41 -0.58 14.44
CA ASN A 241 11.20 -0.41 13.64
C ASN A 241 11.09 -1.40 12.47
N THR A 242 11.98 -2.41 12.42
CA THR A 242 11.95 -3.49 11.44
C THR A 242 11.49 -4.79 12.08
N ILE A 243 10.50 -5.44 11.47
CA ILE A 243 9.95 -6.73 11.89
C ILE A 243 10.72 -7.88 11.24
N ALA A 244 10.97 -7.79 9.93
CA ALA A 244 11.66 -8.82 9.17
C ALA A 244 12.30 -8.22 7.91
N THR A 245 13.32 -8.91 7.42
CA THR A 245 13.93 -8.62 6.12
C THR A 245 13.96 -9.89 5.27
N VAL A 246 13.48 -9.79 4.03
CA VAL A 246 13.56 -10.87 3.05
C VAL A 246 14.57 -10.50 1.98
N CYS A 247 15.60 -11.32 1.83
CA CYS A 247 16.62 -11.16 0.80
C CYS A 247 16.32 -12.11 -0.36
N SER A 248 16.30 -11.59 -1.58
CA SER A 248 16.11 -12.35 -2.82
C SER A 248 17.24 -12.06 -3.79
N TYR A 249 17.75 -13.11 -4.43
CA TYR A 249 18.96 -13.05 -5.24
C TYR A 249 18.70 -13.64 -6.63
N GLU A 250 19.07 -12.91 -7.67
CA GLU A 250 18.89 -13.33 -9.06
C GLU A 250 19.80 -14.51 -9.43
N GLU A 251 21.05 -14.53 -8.94
CA GLU A 251 22.09 -15.45 -9.41
C GLU A 251 21.79 -16.93 -9.12
N ASP A 252 21.14 -17.20 -7.99
CA ASP A 252 20.82 -18.56 -7.52
C ASP A 252 19.30 -18.75 -7.33
N LYS A 253 18.49 -17.73 -7.66
CA LYS A 253 17.04 -17.67 -7.41
C LYS A 253 16.68 -18.02 -5.96
N SER A 254 17.59 -17.73 -5.03
CA SER A 254 17.38 -18.01 -3.62
C SER A 254 16.63 -16.89 -2.94
N ARG A 255 15.91 -17.26 -1.89
CA ARG A 255 15.22 -16.34 -0.99
C ARG A 255 15.48 -16.79 0.45
N SER A 256 15.88 -15.84 1.28
CA SER A 256 16.10 -16.04 2.72
C SER A 256 15.36 -14.96 3.50
N ILE A 257 14.81 -15.31 4.66
CA ILE A 257 14.14 -14.38 5.55
C ILE A 257 14.87 -14.31 6.89
N TYR A 258 14.95 -13.11 7.43
CA TYR A 258 15.60 -12.81 8.69
C TYR A 258 14.63 -12.04 9.58
N GLU A 259 14.64 -12.36 10.87
CA GLU A 259 13.96 -11.56 11.89
C GLU A 259 14.69 -10.23 12.06
N GLY A 260 13.95 -9.13 12.04
CA GLY A 260 14.50 -7.77 12.15
C GLY A 260 15.20 -7.27 10.87
N LEU A 261 16.05 -6.25 11.05
CA LEU A 261 16.80 -5.62 9.96
C LEU A 261 18.05 -6.44 9.63
N TYR A 262 18.24 -6.74 8.35
CA TYR A 262 19.39 -7.49 7.85
C TYR A 262 19.95 -6.85 6.57
N ASP A 263 21.27 -6.83 6.43
CA ASP A 263 21.92 -6.36 5.20
C ASP A 263 21.95 -7.50 4.16
N CYS A 264 20.99 -7.46 3.24
CA CYS A 264 20.90 -8.45 2.16
C CYS A 264 22.03 -8.34 1.13
N PHE A 265 22.71 -7.19 1.05
CA PHE A 265 23.67 -6.90 -0.01
C PHE A 265 25.11 -7.16 0.41
N GLU A 266 25.37 -7.27 1.71
CA GLU A 266 26.69 -7.59 2.22
C GLU A 266 27.21 -8.93 1.66
N GLY A 267 28.43 -8.91 1.12
CA GLY A 267 29.09 -10.10 0.56
C GLY A 267 28.50 -10.62 -0.77
N ARG A 268 27.52 -9.92 -1.35
CA ARG A 268 26.86 -10.31 -2.61
C ARG A 268 27.16 -9.28 -3.70
N GLU A 269 27.83 -9.71 -4.75
CA GLU A 269 28.22 -8.84 -5.87
C GLU A 269 27.22 -8.93 -7.02
N THR A 270 26.71 -7.77 -7.46
CA THR A 270 25.97 -7.69 -8.72
C THR A 270 26.89 -7.92 -9.92
N THR A 271 26.30 -8.20 -11.08
CA THR A 271 27.01 -8.36 -12.36
C THR A 271 27.87 -7.14 -12.65
N HIS A 272 27.36 -5.93 -12.40
CA HIS A 272 28.11 -4.70 -12.57
C HIS A 272 29.35 -4.64 -11.65
N MET A 273 29.20 -5.03 -10.37
CA MET A 273 30.32 -5.06 -9.42
C MET A 273 31.39 -6.08 -9.84
N LYS A 274 30.96 -7.27 -10.28
CA LYS A 274 31.88 -8.31 -10.79
C LYS A 274 32.70 -7.83 -11.99
N VAL A 275 32.05 -7.17 -12.96
CA VAL A 275 32.74 -6.60 -14.13
C VAL A 275 33.75 -5.52 -13.70
N ALA A 276 33.35 -4.61 -12.81
CA ALA A 276 34.25 -3.55 -12.32
C ALA A 276 35.47 -4.12 -11.59
N ARG A 277 35.28 -5.16 -10.77
CA ARG A 277 36.37 -5.87 -10.09
C ARG A 277 37.34 -6.49 -11.10
N ILE A 278 36.83 -7.30 -12.03
CA ILE A 278 37.67 -7.98 -13.04
C ILE A 278 38.45 -6.97 -13.90
N ALA A 279 37.81 -5.85 -14.28
CA ALA A 279 38.46 -4.78 -15.04
C ALA A 279 39.62 -4.13 -14.26
N THR A 280 39.46 -3.98 -12.94
CA THR A 280 40.49 -3.42 -12.06
C THR A 280 41.64 -4.41 -11.85
N GLU A 281 41.33 -5.71 -11.76
CA GLU A 281 42.32 -6.78 -11.62
C GLU A 281 43.11 -7.05 -12.90
N ASN A 282 42.52 -6.73 -14.06
CA ASN A 282 43.10 -7.02 -15.38
C ASN A 282 43.09 -5.77 -16.30
N PRO A 283 43.78 -4.68 -15.91
CA PRO A 283 43.82 -3.49 -16.74
C PRO A 283 44.55 -3.76 -18.05
N THR A 284 43.97 -3.35 -19.17
CA THR A 284 44.59 -3.46 -20.49
C THR A 284 45.56 -2.31 -20.77
N GLY A 285 45.52 -1.24 -19.95
CA GLY A 285 46.25 -0.01 -20.20
C GLY A 285 45.69 0.83 -21.35
N LEU A 286 44.57 0.40 -21.94
CA LEU A 286 43.81 1.13 -22.95
C LEU A 286 42.69 1.94 -22.27
N HIS A 287 41.64 2.26 -23.02
CA HIS A 287 40.51 2.99 -22.47
C HIS A 287 39.63 2.08 -21.60
N VAL A 288 39.03 2.64 -20.54
CA VAL A 288 38.09 1.98 -19.60
C VAL A 288 37.00 1.11 -20.27
N TRP A 289 36.53 1.45 -21.48
CA TRP A 289 35.50 0.65 -22.15
C TRP A 289 36.08 -0.64 -22.76
N VAL A 290 37.38 -0.67 -23.09
CA VAL A 290 38.13 -1.87 -23.48
C VAL A 290 38.32 -2.77 -22.26
N ASP A 291 38.70 -2.20 -21.11
CA ASP A 291 38.83 -2.94 -19.84
C ASP A 291 37.49 -3.56 -19.44
N SER A 292 36.38 -2.80 -19.57
CA SER A 292 35.03 -3.31 -19.29
C SER A 292 34.56 -4.37 -20.28
N TRP A 293 34.94 -4.26 -21.56
CA TRP A 293 34.67 -5.31 -22.55
C TRP A 293 35.44 -6.60 -22.21
N TYR A 294 36.73 -6.49 -21.90
CA TYR A 294 37.55 -7.63 -21.53
C TYR A 294 37.08 -8.27 -20.21
N ALA A 295 36.69 -7.47 -19.23
CA ALA A 295 36.13 -7.98 -18.00
C ALA A 295 34.84 -8.78 -18.22
N ARG A 296 33.99 -8.37 -19.17
CA ARG A 296 32.79 -9.13 -19.57
C ARG A 296 33.16 -10.44 -20.28
N THR A 297 34.19 -10.46 -21.13
CA THR A 297 34.62 -11.71 -21.78
C THR A 297 35.12 -12.71 -20.74
N VAL A 298 36.00 -12.28 -19.83
CA VAL A 298 36.53 -13.11 -18.72
C VAL A 298 35.40 -13.62 -17.83
N MET A 299 34.45 -12.75 -17.47
CA MET A 299 33.29 -13.15 -16.66
C MET A 299 32.45 -14.23 -17.36
N CYS A 300 32.25 -14.12 -18.67
CA CYS A 300 31.37 -15.01 -19.43
C CYS A 300 32.00 -16.34 -19.85
N ASP A 301 33.33 -16.51 -19.79
CA ASP A 301 34.03 -17.74 -20.17
C ASP A 301 33.55 -18.98 -19.40
N THR A 302 33.21 -18.79 -18.13
CA THR A 302 32.78 -19.88 -17.23
C THR A 302 31.25 -20.01 -17.10
N VAL A 303 30.48 -19.15 -17.78
CA VAL A 303 29.02 -19.08 -17.63
C VAL A 303 28.34 -20.03 -18.61
N THR A 304 27.72 -21.08 -18.08
CA THR A 304 26.83 -21.95 -18.86
C THR A 304 25.41 -21.39 -18.85
N ILE A 305 24.89 -21.01 -20.02
CA ILE A 305 23.54 -20.43 -20.14
C ILE A 305 22.50 -21.58 -20.15
N PRO A 306 21.54 -21.62 -19.20
CA PRO A 306 20.49 -22.63 -19.17
C PRO A 306 19.52 -22.53 -20.36
N ASP A 307 18.86 -23.65 -20.69
CA ASP A 307 17.96 -23.73 -21.85
C ASP A 307 16.52 -23.23 -21.57
N ASP A 308 16.25 -22.59 -20.43
CA ASP A 308 14.90 -22.16 -20.01
C ASP A 308 14.41 -20.86 -20.68
N ARG A 309 13.16 -20.43 -20.46
CA ARG A 309 12.56 -19.23 -21.12
C ARG A 309 12.86 -17.89 -20.43
N LEU A 310 13.43 -17.88 -19.22
CA LEU A 310 13.64 -16.67 -18.41
C LEU A 310 15.01 -15.99 -18.67
N ARG A 311 15.64 -16.32 -19.81
CA ARG A 311 17.05 -16.00 -20.13
C ARG A 311 17.42 -14.52 -20.12
N ARG A 312 16.46 -13.62 -20.37
CA ARG A 312 16.71 -12.17 -20.57
C ARG A 312 16.59 -11.34 -19.30
N ASP A 313 15.90 -11.88 -18.31
CA ASP A 313 15.61 -11.15 -17.08
C ASP A 313 16.74 -11.32 -16.05
N ILE A 314 17.61 -12.34 -16.23
CA ILE A 314 18.84 -12.51 -15.44
C ILE A 314 19.97 -11.65 -16.03
N ALA A 315 20.48 -10.68 -15.27
CA ALA A 315 21.49 -9.71 -15.69
C ALA A 315 22.80 -10.36 -16.16
N LEU A 316 23.27 -11.41 -15.47
CA LEU A 316 24.47 -12.15 -15.88
C LEU A 316 24.32 -12.77 -17.27
N PHE A 317 23.23 -13.51 -17.50
CA PHE A 317 22.99 -14.16 -18.79
C PHE A 317 22.73 -13.15 -19.90
N ASN A 318 21.96 -12.09 -19.61
CA ASN A 318 21.73 -11.01 -20.55
C ASN A 318 23.05 -10.33 -20.95
N THR A 319 23.95 -10.09 -20.00
CA THR A 319 25.29 -9.53 -20.27
C THR A 319 26.10 -10.43 -21.20
N CYS A 320 26.13 -11.74 -20.95
CA CYS A 320 26.86 -12.69 -21.78
C CYS A 320 26.24 -12.89 -23.17
N MET A 321 24.91 -12.90 -23.29
CA MET A 321 24.23 -12.95 -24.58
C MET A 321 24.48 -11.69 -25.42
N ASN A 322 24.42 -10.51 -24.80
CA ASN A 322 24.68 -9.24 -25.49
C ASN A 322 26.12 -9.16 -25.95
N LEU A 323 27.08 -9.57 -25.12
CA LEU A 323 28.49 -9.65 -25.51
C LEU A 323 28.69 -10.54 -26.75
N SER A 324 28.06 -11.71 -26.79
CA SER A 324 28.16 -12.60 -27.96
C SER A 324 27.48 -12.03 -29.20
N THR A 325 26.34 -11.36 -29.04
CA THR A 325 25.56 -10.79 -30.15
C THR A 325 26.24 -9.56 -30.75
N ASP A 326 26.86 -8.76 -29.89
CA ASP A 326 27.50 -7.51 -30.25
C ASP A 326 29.00 -7.67 -30.57
N PHE A 327 29.54 -8.89 -30.49
CA PHE A 327 30.97 -9.16 -30.63
C PHE A 327 31.57 -8.56 -31.91
N ASP A 328 30.98 -8.83 -33.06
CA ASP A 328 31.48 -8.34 -34.36
C ASP A 328 31.44 -6.80 -34.42
N ARG A 329 30.39 -6.19 -33.84
CA ARG A 329 30.24 -4.73 -33.76
C ARG A 329 31.30 -4.12 -32.84
N ASP A 330 31.58 -4.75 -31.71
CA ASP A 330 32.60 -4.32 -30.77
C ASP A 330 34.00 -4.46 -31.40
N MET A 331 34.26 -5.53 -32.16
CA MET A 331 35.50 -5.70 -32.94
C MET A 331 35.69 -4.61 -33.99
N GLN A 332 34.65 -4.29 -34.77
CA GLN A 332 34.71 -3.18 -35.72
C GLN A 332 35.03 -1.85 -35.00
N ARG A 333 34.41 -1.62 -33.84
CA ARG A 333 34.66 -0.41 -33.04
C ARG A 333 36.10 -0.34 -32.52
N PHE A 334 36.72 -1.47 -32.19
CA PHE A 334 38.15 -1.51 -31.84
C PHE A 334 39.03 -1.17 -33.04
N GLU A 335 38.73 -1.73 -34.22
CA GLU A 335 39.47 -1.44 -35.45
C GLU A 335 39.35 0.05 -35.84
N ASP A 336 38.18 0.64 -35.70
CA ASP A 336 37.97 2.07 -35.97
C ASP A 336 38.73 2.97 -34.96
N ALA A 337 38.85 2.55 -33.70
CA ALA A 337 39.46 3.35 -32.64
C ALA A 337 40.99 3.16 -32.53
N TYR A 338 41.49 1.96 -32.84
CA TYR A 338 42.88 1.55 -32.61
C TYR A 338 43.57 1.00 -33.87
N GLY A 339 42.96 1.10 -35.05
CA GLY A 339 43.52 0.56 -36.30
C GLY A 339 44.91 1.09 -36.65
N ASP A 340 45.21 2.33 -36.26
CA ASP A 340 46.53 2.96 -36.43
C ASP A 340 47.53 2.62 -35.29
N ASN A 341 47.12 1.82 -34.31
CA ASN A 341 47.95 1.33 -33.20
C ASN A 341 48.03 -0.21 -33.20
N PRO A 342 49.03 -0.79 -33.91
CA PRO A 342 49.18 -2.24 -34.05
C PRO A 342 49.39 -2.97 -32.72
N GLU A 343 50.02 -2.34 -31.73
CA GLU A 343 50.26 -2.95 -30.40
C GLU A 343 48.96 -3.08 -29.62
N ALA A 344 48.11 -2.05 -29.64
CA ALA A 344 46.79 -2.08 -29.02
C ALA A 344 45.88 -3.13 -29.67
N MET A 345 45.86 -3.20 -31.00
CA MET A 345 45.08 -4.21 -31.73
C MET A 345 45.60 -5.64 -31.53
N ALA A 346 46.91 -5.82 -31.41
CA ALA A 346 47.51 -7.12 -31.08
C ALA A 346 47.11 -7.57 -29.67
N LEU A 347 47.08 -6.65 -28.69
CA LEU A 347 46.61 -6.94 -27.33
C LEU A 347 45.13 -7.36 -27.34
N ILE A 348 44.25 -6.62 -28.01
CA ILE A 348 42.82 -6.93 -28.10
C ILE A 348 42.60 -8.30 -28.74
N ARG A 349 43.27 -8.60 -29.86
CA ARG A 349 43.17 -9.90 -30.54
C ARG A 349 43.72 -11.05 -29.70
N ALA A 350 44.85 -10.86 -29.02
CA ALA A 350 45.38 -11.87 -28.11
C ALA A 350 44.41 -12.21 -26.97
N ARG A 351 43.65 -11.22 -26.47
CA ARG A 351 42.60 -11.45 -25.46
C ARG A 351 41.37 -12.16 -26.02
N VAL A 352 40.99 -11.90 -27.27
CA VAL A 352 39.96 -12.69 -27.97
C VAL A 352 40.37 -14.16 -28.05
N ASP A 353 41.63 -14.42 -28.41
CA ASP A 353 42.15 -15.78 -28.57
C ASP A 353 42.28 -16.53 -27.23
N GLU A 354 42.59 -15.82 -26.14
CA GLU A 354 42.73 -16.38 -24.79
C GLU A 354 41.39 -16.84 -24.20
N VAL A 355 40.34 -16.03 -24.35
CA VAL A 355 39.04 -16.27 -23.71
C VAL A 355 38.08 -17.02 -24.65
N GLY A 356 38.37 -17.02 -25.97
CA GLY A 356 37.50 -17.56 -26.99
C GLY A 356 36.22 -16.74 -27.18
N LEU A 357 35.56 -16.92 -28.33
CA LEU A 357 34.16 -16.53 -28.47
C LEU A 357 33.34 -17.30 -27.41
N PRO A 358 32.30 -16.70 -26.80
CA PRO A 358 31.38 -17.47 -25.95
C PRO A 358 30.93 -18.71 -26.71
N LYS A 359 31.30 -19.90 -26.22
CA LYS A 359 31.05 -21.17 -26.89
C LYS A 359 29.54 -21.35 -27.07
N SER A 360 29.08 -21.16 -28.30
CA SER A 360 27.76 -21.52 -28.83
C SER A 360 26.58 -21.17 -27.91
N ILE A 361 26.03 -19.96 -28.07
CA ILE A 361 24.58 -19.81 -27.91
C ILE A 361 23.95 -20.76 -28.96
N PRO A 362 23.08 -21.71 -28.59
CA PRO A 362 22.34 -22.49 -29.57
C PRO A 362 21.71 -21.51 -30.56
N PRO A 363 21.71 -21.80 -31.88
CA PRO A 363 21.10 -20.90 -32.84
C PRO A 363 19.68 -20.61 -32.36
N MET A 364 19.42 -19.36 -31.96
CA MET A 364 18.08 -18.92 -31.64
C MET A 364 17.26 -19.15 -32.90
N GLY A 365 16.41 -20.17 -32.87
CA GLY A 365 15.28 -20.23 -33.79
C GLY A 365 14.56 -18.90 -33.66
N ARG A 366 14.68 -18.06 -34.68
CA ARG A 366 13.89 -16.84 -34.77
C ARG A 366 12.42 -17.24 -34.65
N PRO A 367 11.59 -16.50 -33.90
CA PRO A 367 10.14 -16.69 -33.96
C PRO A 367 9.61 -16.53 -35.40
#